data_AF-A0A7K2MXP0-F1
#
_entry.id   AF-A0A7K2MXP0-F1
#
_cell.length_a   1.000
_cell.length_b   1.000
_cell.length_c   1.000
_cell.angle_alpha   90.00
_cell.angle_beta   90.00
_cell.angle_gamma   90.00
#
_symmetry.space_group_name_H-M   'P 1'
#
loop_
_entity.id
_entity.type
_entity.pdbx_description
1 polymer ?
#
loop_
_entity_poly.entity_id
_entity_poly.type
_entity_poly.pdbx_seq_one_letter_code
_entity_poly.pdbx_strand_id
1 'polypeptide(L)'
;MSTATDTAAPAKKRGSGLFQGLQKVGRSLQLPIAVLPAAGIMVRLGQDDIFGKDGLGWDKVAAVFNNAGGALTGSLPILFCIGVAIGFAKKADGSTALAAVVGFLVYSKVLEAFPVTEAVVQKGEDVAATYNDPGVLGGIIMGLLAAVLWQRYHRKKLVDWLGFFNGRRLVPIIMAFV
;
A
#
# COMPACT_ATOMS: atom_id res chain seq x y z
N MET A 1 -4.60 -10.56 -63.24
CA MET A 1 -4.63 -11.49 -62.09
C MET A 1 -3.93 -10.80 -60.94
N SER A 2 -4.70 -10.42 -59.91
CA SER A 2 -4.21 -9.75 -58.71
C SER A 2 -3.76 -10.81 -57.71
N THR A 3 -2.50 -10.78 -57.28
CA THR A 3 -1.99 -11.59 -56.16
C THR A 3 -1.54 -10.62 -55.07
N ALA A 4 -2.49 -10.14 -54.28
CA ALA A 4 -2.19 -9.50 -53.01
C ALA A 4 -1.71 -10.58 -52.04
N THR A 5 -0.43 -10.53 -51.70
CA THR A 5 0.16 -11.36 -50.65
C THR A 5 -0.36 -10.87 -49.31
N ASP A 6 -1.22 -11.65 -48.66
CA ASP A 6 -1.66 -11.39 -47.28
C ASP A 6 -0.44 -11.45 -46.34
N THR A 7 0.04 -10.27 -45.91
CA THR A 7 1.13 -10.17 -44.95
C THR A 7 0.63 -10.63 -43.57
N ALA A 8 1.08 -11.81 -43.14
CA ALA A 8 0.72 -12.42 -41.86
C ALA A 8 0.97 -11.47 -40.66
N ALA A 9 -0.01 -11.41 -39.74
CA ALA A 9 0.06 -10.57 -38.54
C ALA A 9 1.23 -10.96 -37.62
N PRO A 10 1.92 -9.99 -36.98
CA PRO A 10 3.14 -10.26 -36.23
C PRO A 10 2.84 -11.07 -34.96
N ALA A 11 3.63 -12.13 -34.74
CA ALA A 11 3.53 -13.01 -33.58
C ALA A 11 3.74 -12.22 -32.27
N LYS A 12 2.75 -12.27 -31.37
CA LYS A 12 2.81 -11.66 -30.04
C LYS A 12 3.97 -12.26 -29.22
N LYS A 13 5.07 -11.51 -29.07
CA LYS A 13 6.20 -11.86 -28.19
C LYS A 13 5.72 -11.95 -26.73
N ARG A 14 5.59 -13.17 -26.23
CA ARG A 14 5.06 -13.55 -24.90
C ARG A 14 5.79 -12.91 -23.70
N GLY A 15 7.01 -12.37 -23.89
CA GLY A 15 7.80 -11.69 -22.84
C GLY A 15 7.53 -10.19 -22.67
N SER A 16 6.90 -9.51 -23.63
CA SER A 16 6.70 -8.05 -23.55
C SER A 16 5.71 -7.65 -22.45
N GLY A 17 4.72 -8.51 -22.15
CA GLY A 17 3.71 -8.25 -21.12
C GLY A 17 4.25 -8.27 -19.69
N LEU A 18 5.17 -9.19 -19.37
CA LEU A 18 5.84 -9.27 -18.07
C LEU A 18 6.71 -8.05 -17.80
N PHE A 19 7.51 -7.64 -18.80
CA PHE A 19 8.34 -6.46 -18.71
C PHE A 19 7.52 -5.17 -18.52
N GLN A 20 6.41 -5.03 -19.25
CA GLN A 20 5.47 -3.92 -19.05
C GLN A 20 4.81 -3.94 -17.66
N GLY A 21 4.51 -5.13 -17.12
CA GLY A 21 3.99 -5.30 -15.77
C GLY A 21 4.98 -4.80 -14.72
N LEU A 22 6.23 -5.28 -14.77
CA LEU A 22 7.31 -4.85 -13.88
C LEU A 22 7.56 -3.34 -13.97
N GLN A 23 7.54 -2.77 -15.18
CA GLN A 23 7.71 -1.33 -15.36
C GLN A 23 6.57 -0.52 -14.74
N LYS A 24 5.32 -1.01 -14.80
CA LYS A 24 4.18 -0.40 -14.12
C LYS A 24 4.31 -0.47 -12.61
N VAL A 25 4.74 -1.62 -12.08
CA VAL A 25 5.02 -1.74 -10.64
C VAL A 25 6.07 -0.71 -10.22
N GLY A 26 7.20 -0.62 -10.94
CA GLY A 26 8.24 0.37 -10.66
C GLY A 26 7.75 1.82 -10.67
N ARG A 27 6.89 2.20 -11.64
CA ARG A 27 6.26 3.53 -11.67
C ARG A 27 5.31 3.76 -10.50
N SER A 28 4.57 2.72 -10.08
CA SER A 28 3.61 2.84 -8.97
C SER A 28 4.27 3.10 -7.61
N LEU A 29 5.53 2.65 -7.43
CA LEU A 29 6.31 2.88 -6.23
C LEU A 29 6.79 4.33 -6.09
N GLN A 30 6.75 5.14 -7.15
CA GLN A 30 7.24 6.53 -7.11
C GLN A 30 6.38 7.43 -6.22
N LEU A 31 5.06 7.19 -6.17
CA LEU A 31 4.13 8.04 -5.42
C LEU A 31 4.40 7.99 -3.90
N PRO A 32 4.53 6.82 -3.25
CA PRO A 32 4.93 6.75 -1.84
C PRO A 32 6.33 7.32 -1.59
N ILE A 33 7.29 7.05 -2.48
CA ILE A 33 8.68 7.48 -2.31
C ILE A 33 8.78 9.01 -2.29
N ALA A 34 7.91 9.72 -3.01
CA ALA A 34 7.87 11.18 -3.03
C ALA A 34 7.55 11.80 -1.65
N VAL A 35 6.98 11.03 -0.71
CA VAL A 35 6.66 11.51 0.65
C VAL A 35 7.86 11.40 1.59
N LEU A 36 8.85 10.55 1.28
CA LEU A 36 10.04 10.33 2.13
C LEU A 36 10.87 11.60 2.39
N PRO A 37 11.13 12.48 1.40
CA PRO A 37 11.87 13.72 1.65
C PRO A 37 11.15 14.63 2.65
N ALA A 38 9.82 14.72 2.58
CA ALA A 38 9.04 15.50 3.53
C ALA A 38 9.13 14.93 4.95
N ALA A 39 9.03 13.60 5.09
CA ALA A 39 9.21 12.93 6.37
C ALA A 39 10.61 13.17 6.95
N GLY A 40 11.65 13.07 6.13
CA GLY A 40 13.04 13.31 6.56
C GLY A 40 13.28 14.73 7.03
N ILE A 41 12.74 15.72 6.32
CA ILE A 41 12.80 17.13 6.75
C ILE A 41 12.06 17.33 8.08
N MET A 42 10.87 16.74 8.24
CA MET A 42 10.12 16.85 9.50
C MET A 42 10.88 16.24 10.69
N VAL A 43 11.45 15.05 10.52
CA VAL A 43 12.28 14.42 11.57
C VAL A 43 13.51 15.28 11.89
N ARG A 44 14.19 15.83 10.86
CA ARG A 44 15.37 16.68 11.08
C ARG A 44 15.03 17.93 11.87
N LEU A 45 13.94 18.62 11.52
CA LEU A 45 13.47 19.81 12.23
C LEU A 45 13.05 19.50 13.68
N GLY A 46 12.61 18.27 13.95
CA GLY A 46 12.23 17.82 15.29
C GLY A 46 13.38 17.46 16.22
N GLN A 47 14.64 17.59 15.78
CA GLN A 47 15.81 17.29 16.61
C GLN A 47 16.13 18.41 17.61
N ASP A 48 16.81 18.03 18.70
CA ASP A 48 17.08 18.91 19.83
C ASP A 48 17.98 20.10 19.49
N ASP A 49 18.79 19.98 18.44
CA ASP A 49 19.72 21.00 17.94
C ASP A 49 19.06 22.09 17.09
N ILE A 50 17.84 21.85 16.56
CA ILE A 50 17.11 22.84 15.74
C ILE A 50 16.01 23.49 16.56
N PHE A 51 14.94 22.74 16.84
CA PHE A 51 13.77 23.27 17.56
C PHE A 51 13.73 22.87 19.03
N GLY A 52 14.53 21.91 19.49
CA GLY A 52 14.52 21.49 20.89
C GLY A 52 15.44 22.32 21.79
N LYS A 53 15.86 21.68 22.88
CA LYS A 53 16.51 22.34 24.04
C LYS A 53 17.83 23.01 23.70
N ASP A 54 18.61 22.42 22.80
CA ASP A 54 19.95 22.90 22.42
C ASP A 54 19.90 23.90 21.23
N GLY A 55 18.72 24.11 20.66
CA GLY A 55 18.46 25.06 19.57
C GLY A 55 17.58 26.24 20.02
N LEU A 56 16.40 26.35 19.42
CA LEU A 56 15.44 27.46 19.65
C LEU A 56 14.65 27.36 20.98
N GLY A 57 14.81 26.27 21.75
CA GLY A 57 14.11 26.05 23.02
C GLY A 57 12.61 25.79 22.88
N TRP A 58 12.15 25.40 21.69
CA TRP A 58 10.75 25.12 21.36
C TRP A 58 10.44 23.63 21.45
N ASP A 59 10.70 23.02 22.62
CA ASP A 59 10.61 21.57 22.84
C ASP A 59 9.30 20.93 22.37
N LYS A 60 8.17 21.61 22.58
CA LYS A 60 6.85 21.12 22.12
C LYS A 60 6.73 21.10 20.60
N VAL A 61 7.31 22.09 19.92
CA VAL A 61 7.31 22.16 18.45
C VAL A 61 8.22 21.07 17.90
N ALA A 62 9.42 20.90 18.48
CA ALA A 62 10.34 19.82 18.11
C ALA A 62 9.66 18.45 18.21
N ALA A 63 8.98 18.18 19.34
CA ALA A 63 8.23 16.93 19.54
C ALA A 63 7.12 16.74 18.50
N VAL A 64 6.38 17.79 18.11
CA VAL A 64 5.35 17.72 17.07
C VAL A 64 5.96 17.34 15.71
N PHE A 65 7.07 17.98 15.32
CA PHE A 65 7.76 17.67 14.05
C PHE A 65 8.32 16.25 14.03
N ASN A 66 8.91 15.80 15.15
CA ASN A 66 9.47 14.46 15.27
C ASN A 66 8.36 13.39 15.20
N ASN A 67 7.24 13.60 15.92
CA ASN A 67 6.07 12.72 15.87
C ASN A 67 5.40 12.70 14.49
N ALA A 68 5.27 13.85 13.84
CA ALA A 68 4.67 13.94 12.51
C ALA A 68 5.53 13.23 11.45
N GLY A 69 6.85 13.44 11.48
CA GLY A 69 7.79 12.72 10.62
C GLY A 69 7.79 11.21 10.91
N GLY A 70 7.77 10.84 12.19
CA GLY A 70 7.66 9.45 12.66
C GLY A 70 6.38 8.76 12.21
N ALA A 71 5.25 9.47 12.14
CA ALA A 71 4.00 8.91 11.63
C ALA A 71 4.11 8.50 10.15
N LEU A 72 4.84 9.29 9.33
CA LEU A 72 5.06 8.98 7.92
C LEU A 72 5.99 7.78 7.72
N THR A 73 7.07 7.70 8.51
CA THR A 73 8.03 6.58 8.44
C THR A 73 7.46 5.30 9.07
N GLY A 74 6.66 5.39 10.12
CA GLY A 74 5.96 4.25 10.73
C GLY A 74 4.83 3.70 9.86
N SER A 75 4.20 4.56 9.04
CA SER A 75 3.10 4.18 8.15
C SER A 75 3.55 3.79 6.73
N LEU A 76 4.84 3.53 6.51
CA LEU A 76 5.35 3.17 5.17
C LEU A 76 4.62 1.98 4.52
N PRO A 77 4.30 0.88 5.22
CA PRO A 77 3.57 -0.24 4.63
C PRO A 77 2.24 0.17 3.97
N ILE A 78 1.44 0.97 4.67
CA ILE A 78 0.13 1.41 4.16
C ILE A 78 0.28 2.45 3.05
N LEU A 79 1.26 3.36 3.15
CA LEU A 79 1.56 4.32 2.07
C LEU A 79 1.94 3.60 0.78
N PHE A 80 2.80 2.57 0.87
CA PHE A 80 3.15 1.73 -0.27
C PHE A 80 1.96 0.93 -0.80
N CYS A 81 1.11 0.39 0.08
CA CYS A 81 -0.12 -0.30 -0.34
C CYS A 81 -1.02 0.59 -1.20
N ILE A 82 -1.32 1.80 -0.72
CA ILE A 82 -2.17 2.76 -1.43
C ILE A 82 -1.50 3.21 -2.73
N GLY A 83 -0.22 3.59 -2.69
CA GLY A 83 0.48 4.10 -3.87
C GLY A 83 0.63 3.06 -4.97
N VAL A 84 0.94 1.82 -4.61
CA VAL A 84 0.98 0.70 -5.57
C VAL A 84 -0.40 0.40 -6.12
N ALA A 85 -1.44 0.38 -5.29
CA ALA A 85 -2.81 0.15 -5.75
C ALA A 85 -3.24 1.19 -6.80
N ILE A 86 -3.00 2.48 -6.53
CA ILE A 86 -3.35 3.58 -7.44
C ILE A 86 -2.47 3.55 -8.69
N GLY A 87 -1.16 3.38 -8.54
CA GLY A 87 -0.22 3.46 -9.66
C GLY A 87 -0.25 2.23 -10.58
N PHE A 88 -0.63 1.05 -10.07
CA PHE A 88 -0.78 -0.15 -10.88
C PHE A 88 -2.16 -0.26 -11.55
N ALA A 89 -3.20 0.35 -10.96
CA ALA A 89 -4.53 0.36 -11.54
C ALA A 89 -4.53 1.07 -12.91
N LYS A 90 -5.16 0.44 -13.92
CA LYS A 90 -5.30 1.03 -15.27
C LYS A 90 -5.99 2.40 -15.27
N LYS A 91 -6.82 2.65 -14.26
CA LYS A 91 -7.50 3.92 -14.03
C LYS A 91 -7.44 4.21 -12.54
N ALA A 92 -6.91 5.37 -12.17
CA ALA A 92 -6.94 5.85 -10.80
C ALA A 92 -8.40 6.16 -10.44
N ASP A 93 -8.96 5.36 -9.54
CA ASP A 93 -10.29 5.55 -8.96
C ASP A 93 -10.12 5.50 -7.44
N GLY A 94 -10.77 6.42 -6.72
CA GLY A 94 -10.70 6.46 -5.26
C GLY A 94 -11.17 5.17 -4.60
N SER A 95 -12.05 4.41 -5.27
CA SER A 95 -12.48 3.08 -4.81
C SER A 95 -11.35 2.05 -4.74
N THR A 96 -10.32 2.14 -5.59
CA THR A 96 -9.14 1.26 -5.54
C THR A 96 -8.30 1.55 -4.29
N ALA A 97 -8.10 2.83 -3.98
CA ALA A 97 -7.35 3.27 -2.81
C ALA A 97 -8.08 2.83 -1.51
N LEU A 98 -9.40 3.04 -1.45
CA LEU A 98 -10.21 2.60 -0.33
C LEU A 98 -10.14 1.08 -0.14
N ALA A 99 -10.22 0.31 -1.23
CA ALA A 99 -10.12 -1.14 -1.17
C ALA A 99 -8.74 -1.61 -0.66
N ALA A 100 -7.67 -0.94 -1.07
CA ALA A 100 -6.31 -1.22 -0.60
C ALA A 100 -6.15 -0.95 0.91
N VAL A 101 -6.71 0.16 1.41
CA VAL A 101 -6.71 0.48 2.85
C VAL A 101 -7.48 -0.56 3.64
N VAL A 102 -8.71 -0.89 3.21
CA VAL A 102 -9.56 -1.87 3.91
C VAL A 102 -8.86 -3.22 3.99
N GLY A 103 -8.33 -3.72 2.87
CA GLY A 103 -7.61 -4.99 2.87
C GLY A 103 -6.33 -4.97 3.69
N PHE A 104 -5.56 -3.87 3.64
CA PHE A 104 -4.34 -3.75 4.44
C PHE A 104 -4.62 -3.72 5.94
N LEU A 105 -5.69 -3.04 6.38
CA LEU A 105 -6.08 -3.00 7.79
C LEU A 105 -6.54 -4.38 8.30
N VAL A 106 -7.29 -5.13 7.50
CA VAL A 106 -7.66 -6.50 7.85
C VAL A 106 -6.40 -7.37 7.92
N TYR A 107 -5.55 -7.30 6.89
CA TYR A 107 -4.28 -8.03 6.84
C TYR A 107 -3.37 -7.74 8.03
N SER A 108 -3.22 -6.47 8.44
CA SER A 108 -2.40 -6.12 9.60
C SER A 108 -2.97 -6.70 10.90
N LYS A 109 -4.30 -6.69 11.07
CA LYS A 109 -4.95 -7.30 12.24
C LYS A 109 -4.90 -8.83 12.25
N VAL A 110 -4.94 -9.46 11.07
CA VAL A 110 -4.72 -10.91 10.96
C VAL A 110 -3.28 -11.26 11.35
N LEU A 111 -2.28 -10.48 10.93
CA LEU A 111 -0.90 -10.69 11.37
C LEU A 111 -0.71 -10.49 12.88
N GLU A 112 -1.41 -9.52 13.48
CA GLU A 112 -1.42 -9.34 14.94
C GLU A 112 -2.07 -10.54 15.67
N ALA A 113 -3.03 -11.23 15.05
CA ALA A 113 -3.66 -12.41 15.65
C ALA A 113 -2.75 -13.64 15.70
N PHE A 114 -1.65 -13.66 14.92
CA PHE A 114 -0.66 -14.74 14.90
C PHE A 114 0.71 -14.22 15.36
N PRO A 115 0.96 -14.07 16.68
CA PRO A 115 2.23 -13.59 17.19
C PRO A 115 3.37 -14.57 16.88
N VAL A 116 4.54 -14.05 16.51
CA VAL A 116 5.75 -14.85 16.25
C VAL A 116 6.37 -15.34 17.55
N THR A 117 6.22 -14.54 18.62
CA THR A 117 6.51 -14.92 20.00
C THR A 117 5.29 -14.61 20.85
N GLU A 118 4.76 -15.63 21.52
CA GLU A 118 3.68 -15.45 22.49
C GLU A 118 4.19 -14.63 23.69
N ALA A 119 3.29 -13.92 24.36
CA ALA A 119 3.64 -13.21 25.59
C ALA A 119 3.99 -14.25 26.66
N VAL A 120 5.26 -14.25 27.10
CA VAL A 120 5.73 -15.13 28.17
C VAL A 120 6.26 -14.27 29.31
N VAL A 121 5.76 -14.48 30.52
CA VAL A 121 6.34 -13.88 31.72
C VAL A 121 7.61 -14.65 32.05
N GLN A 122 8.77 -14.06 31.78
CA GLN A 122 10.06 -14.60 32.21
C GLN A 122 10.60 -13.75 33.37
N LYS A 123 10.81 -14.37 34.53
CA LYS A 123 11.42 -13.75 35.72
C LYS A 123 10.74 -12.45 36.21
N GLY A 124 9.42 -12.34 36.09
CA GLY A 124 8.66 -11.19 36.62
C GLY A 124 8.67 -9.94 35.74
N GLU A 125 9.21 -10.03 34.51
CA GLU A 125 9.04 -9.02 33.47
C GLU A 125 8.06 -9.52 32.40
N ASP A 126 7.10 -8.68 32.04
CA ASP A 126 6.15 -8.93 30.96
C ASP A 126 6.85 -8.72 29.62
N VAL A 127 7.25 -9.81 28.97
CA VAL A 127 7.76 -9.75 27.59
C VAL A 127 6.56 -9.63 26.66
N ALA A 128 6.37 -8.45 26.08
CA ALA A 128 5.30 -8.20 25.11
C ALA A 128 5.47 -9.10 23.87
N ALA A 129 4.34 -9.62 23.36
CA ALA A 129 4.33 -10.43 22.14
C ALA A 129 4.92 -9.66 20.96
N THR A 130 5.81 -10.30 20.18
CA THR A 130 6.32 -9.72 18.94
C THR A 130 5.39 -10.09 17.80
N TYR A 131 4.74 -9.08 17.25
CA TYR A 131 3.84 -9.23 16.11
C TYR A 131 4.61 -9.15 14.80
N ASN A 132 4.05 -9.76 13.76
CA ASN A 132 4.66 -9.73 12.45
C ASN A 132 4.37 -8.38 11.78
N ASP A 133 5.41 -7.57 11.58
CA ASP A 133 5.28 -6.34 10.82
C ASP A 133 5.13 -6.67 9.33
N PRO A 134 4.02 -6.28 8.67
CA PRO A 134 3.82 -6.54 7.25
C PRO A 134 4.93 -5.92 6.37
N GLY A 135 5.63 -4.90 6.89
CA GLY A 135 6.69 -4.20 6.21
C GLY A 135 6.25 -3.57 4.89
N VAL A 136 7.21 -2.99 4.16
CA VAL A 136 6.93 -2.39 2.85
C VAL A 136 6.51 -3.46 1.84
N LEU A 137 7.06 -4.67 1.93
CA LEU A 137 6.75 -5.77 1.03
C LEU A 137 5.29 -6.23 1.14
N GLY A 138 4.77 -6.42 2.36
CA GLY A 138 3.37 -6.76 2.58
C GLY A 138 2.43 -5.67 2.06
N GLY A 139 2.80 -4.40 2.26
CA GLY A 139 2.11 -3.26 1.64
C GLY A 139 2.03 -3.36 0.12
N ILE A 140 3.17 -3.59 -0.56
CA ILE A 140 3.23 -3.74 -2.03
C ILE A 140 2.34 -4.89 -2.51
N ILE A 141 2.41 -6.05 -1.85
CA ILE A 141 1.61 -7.23 -2.22
C ILE A 141 0.11 -6.93 -2.11
N MET A 142 -0.32 -6.36 -0.98
CA MET A 142 -1.72 -6.00 -0.77
C MET A 142 -2.20 -4.91 -1.75
N GLY A 143 -1.33 -3.96 -2.09
CA GLY A 143 -1.61 -2.93 -3.08
C GLY A 143 -1.80 -3.50 -4.49
N LEU A 144 -0.94 -4.43 -4.91
CA LEU A 144 -1.08 -5.13 -6.19
C LEU A 144 -2.36 -5.97 -6.23
N LEU A 145 -2.65 -6.68 -5.15
CA LEU A 145 -3.84 -7.51 -5.03
C LEU A 145 -5.11 -6.67 -5.15
N ALA A 146 -5.17 -5.52 -4.46
CA ALA A 146 -6.27 -4.55 -4.56
C ALA A 146 -6.43 -4.02 -5.99
N ALA A 147 -5.33 -3.68 -6.67
CA ALA A 147 -5.40 -3.19 -8.04
C ALA A 147 -5.88 -4.26 -9.04
N VAL A 148 -5.46 -5.52 -8.87
CA VAL A 148 -5.90 -6.65 -9.70
C VAL A 148 -7.38 -6.96 -9.48
N LEU A 149 -7.81 -7.02 -8.22
CA LEU A 149 -9.22 -7.22 -7.89
C LEU A 149 -10.09 -6.10 -8.41
N TRP A 150 -9.66 -4.84 -8.29
CA TRP A 150 -10.39 -3.71 -8.85
C TRP A 150 -10.57 -3.85 -10.36
N GLN A 151 -9.49 -4.14 -11.10
CA GLN A 151 -9.56 -4.34 -12.55
C GLN A 151 -10.52 -5.47 -12.96
N ARG A 152 -10.62 -6.52 -12.15
CA ARG A 152 -11.50 -7.67 -12.42
C ARG A 152 -12.96 -7.47 -11.99
N TYR A 153 -13.21 -6.75 -10.89
CA TYR A 153 -14.53 -6.72 -10.24
C TYR A 153 -15.25 -5.37 -10.29
N HIS A 154 -14.60 -4.25 -10.65
CA HIS A 154 -15.20 -2.91 -10.66
C HIS A 154 -16.47 -2.74 -11.53
N ARG A 155 -16.73 -3.64 -12.47
CA ARG A 155 -17.90 -3.62 -13.38
C ARG A 155 -18.85 -4.82 -13.21
N LYS A 156 -18.60 -5.70 -12.24
CA LYS A 156 -19.48 -6.86 -12.04
C LYS A 156 -20.81 -6.44 -11.41
N LYS A 157 -21.88 -7.08 -11.88
CA LYS A 157 -23.22 -7.02 -11.30
C LYS A 157 -23.48 -8.32 -10.54
N LEU A 158 -23.99 -8.19 -9.33
CA LEU A 158 -24.48 -9.24 -8.46
C LEU A 158 -25.99 -9.38 -8.64
N VAL A 159 -26.54 -10.40 -8.00
CA VAL A 159 -27.98 -10.70 -7.94
C VAL A 159 -28.77 -9.50 -7.39
N ASP A 160 -30.03 -9.35 -7.79
CA ASP A 160 -30.82 -8.13 -7.56
C ASP A 160 -30.93 -7.72 -6.08
N TRP A 161 -30.98 -8.67 -5.15
CA TRP A 161 -31.01 -8.41 -3.71
C TRP A 161 -29.67 -7.92 -3.12
N LEU A 162 -28.53 -8.17 -3.79
CA LEU A 162 -27.20 -7.62 -3.45
C LEU A 162 -26.83 -6.40 -4.29
N GLY A 163 -27.80 -5.81 -5.00
CA GLY A 163 -27.56 -4.74 -5.97
C GLY A 163 -26.80 -3.54 -5.40
N PHE A 164 -26.90 -3.28 -4.10
CA PHE A 164 -26.16 -2.22 -3.39
C PHE A 164 -24.64 -2.35 -3.53
N PHE A 165 -24.11 -3.57 -3.58
CA PHE A 165 -22.67 -3.83 -3.65
C PHE A 165 -22.13 -3.90 -5.09
N ASN A 166 -22.95 -3.61 -6.10
CA ASN A 166 -22.53 -3.73 -7.49
C ASN A 166 -21.38 -2.77 -7.87
N GLY A 167 -20.57 -3.23 -8.82
CA GLY A 167 -19.51 -2.44 -9.43
C GLY A 167 -18.39 -2.08 -8.46
N ARG A 168 -18.13 -0.78 -8.31
CA ARG A 168 -16.95 -0.25 -7.57
C ARG A 168 -17.01 -0.49 -6.05
N ARG A 169 -18.21 -0.68 -5.50
CA ARG A 169 -18.43 -0.95 -4.06
C ARG A 169 -18.11 -2.39 -3.67
N LEU A 170 -18.10 -3.30 -4.65
CA LEU A 170 -17.77 -4.70 -4.44
C LEU A 170 -16.31 -4.89 -4.04
N VAL A 171 -15.43 -4.03 -4.58
CA VAL A 171 -13.98 -4.24 -4.50
C VAL A 171 -13.46 -4.12 -3.05
N PRO A 172 -13.81 -3.08 -2.26
CA PRO A 172 -13.44 -3.03 -0.85
C PRO A 172 -13.98 -4.20 -0.03
N ILE A 173 -15.17 -4.72 -0.37
CA ILE A 173 -15.79 -5.83 0.36
C ILE A 173 -15.02 -7.11 0.10
N ILE A 174 -14.65 -7.39 -1.16
CA ILE A 174 -13.81 -8.55 -1.46
C ILE A 174 -12.46 -8.43 -0.75
N MET A 175 -11.85 -7.24 -0.76
CA MET A 175 -10.58 -7.00 -0.05
C MET A 175 -10.68 -7.22 1.46
N ALA A 176 -11.84 -7.01 2.08
CA ALA A 176 -12.02 -7.26 3.51
C ALA A 176 -12.01 -8.75 3.87
N PHE A 177 -12.20 -9.64 2.89
CA PHE A 177 -12.18 -11.09 3.07
C PHE A 177 -10.92 -11.75 2.47
N VAL A 178 -9.95 -10.96 2.03
CA VAL A 178 -8.63 -11.41 1.56
C VAL A 178 -7.59 -11.10 2.62
#